data_AF-A0A2D6MMS7-F1
#
_entry.id   AF-A0A2D6MMS7-F1
#
_cell.length_a   1.000
_cell.length_b   1.000
_cell.length_c   1.000
_cell.angle_alpha   90.00
_cell.angle_beta   90.00
_cell.angle_gamma   90.00
#
_symmetry.space_group_name_H-M   'P 1'
#
loop_
_entity.id
_entity.type
_entity.pdbx_description
1 polymer ?
#
loop_
_entity_poly.entity_id
_entity_poly.type
_entity_poly.pdbx_seq_one_letter_code
_entity_poly.pdbx_strand_id
1 'polypeptide(L)'
;MDLVLELLEDPAYRHVLLNHLPVSGLAVAWLVLGFSVFERRWSTMVFALSLVLITSASANPVMSAGDDAYPFVFDSLDGVGRDWLDHHVLIAERWGRLHLVNAFVAGAAIGLGFYRSRWRIGVGVVVLVSTLAALAASAVIAEGGGKVRHPEFRLEDPPIHETPGRLRRS
;
A
#
# COMPACT_ATOMS: atom_id res chain seq x y z
N MET A 1 -3.49 14.84 -25.82
CA MET A 1 -4.40 14.67 -24.67
C MET A 1 -4.93 13.23 -24.64
N ASP A 2 -5.16 12.64 -25.81
CA ASP A 2 -5.67 11.27 -25.97
C ASP A 2 -4.73 10.18 -25.43
N LEU A 3 -3.42 10.31 -25.64
CA LEU A 3 -2.43 9.33 -25.14
C LEU A 3 -2.41 9.19 -23.60
N VAL A 4 -2.64 10.28 -22.87
CA VAL A 4 -2.64 10.25 -21.39
C VAL A 4 -3.89 9.54 -20.88
N LEU A 5 -5.03 9.76 -21.56
CA LEU A 5 -6.28 9.08 -21.22
C LEU A 5 -6.17 7.59 -21.51
N GLU A 6 -5.58 7.22 -22.65
CA GLU A 6 -5.32 5.82 -23.03
C GLU A 6 -4.42 5.10 -22.01
N LEU A 7 -3.34 5.74 -21.53
CA LEU A 7 -2.51 5.19 -20.46
C LEU A 7 -3.25 5.02 -19.14
N LEU A 8 -4.17 5.93 -18.81
CA LEU A 8 -4.98 5.81 -17.59
C LEU A 8 -6.02 4.69 -17.66
N GLU A 9 -6.38 4.21 -18.85
CA GLU A 9 -7.25 3.03 -19.00
C GLU A 9 -6.48 1.72 -18.71
N ASP A 10 -5.17 1.70 -18.96
CA ASP A 10 -4.30 0.55 -18.68
C ASP A 10 -4.23 0.26 -17.16
N PRO A 11 -4.70 -0.91 -16.69
CA PRO A 11 -4.67 -1.28 -15.27
C PRO A 11 -3.24 -1.41 -14.72
N ALA A 12 -2.28 -1.89 -15.51
CA ALA A 12 -0.89 -2.02 -15.08
C ALA A 12 -0.26 -0.64 -14.87
N TYR A 13 -0.54 0.31 -15.77
CA TYR A 13 -0.10 1.69 -15.61
C TYR A 13 -0.69 2.33 -14.36
N ARG A 14 -2.01 2.19 -14.14
CA ARG A 14 -2.68 2.69 -12.93
C ARG A 14 -2.09 2.10 -11.65
N HIS A 15 -1.84 0.79 -11.63
CA HIS A 15 -1.24 0.11 -10.48
C HIS A 15 0.13 0.72 -10.15
N VAL A 16 1.04 0.80 -11.12
CA VAL A 16 2.40 1.34 -10.92
C VAL A 16 2.36 2.82 -10.53
N LEU A 17 1.53 3.62 -11.20
CA LEU A 17 1.36 5.05 -10.91
C LEU A 17 0.94 5.29 -9.45
N LEU A 18 -0.03 4.51 -8.96
CA LEU A 18 -0.62 4.70 -7.64
C LEU A 18 0.18 4.00 -6.53
N ASN A 19 0.98 2.98 -6.83
CA ASN A 19 1.68 2.17 -5.81
C ASN A 19 2.66 2.98 -4.95
N HIS A 20 3.14 4.13 -5.42
CA HIS A 20 3.98 5.02 -4.61
C HIS A 20 3.23 5.67 -3.43
N LEU A 21 1.91 5.78 -3.48
CA LEU A 21 1.11 6.39 -2.42
C LEU A 21 1.11 5.53 -1.13
N PRO A 22 0.72 4.25 -1.16
CA PRO A 22 0.71 3.42 0.05
C PRO A 22 2.10 3.12 0.60
N VAL A 23 3.17 3.30 -0.19
CA VAL A 23 4.56 3.08 0.26
C VAL A 23 5.25 4.40 0.60
N SER A 24 5.71 5.16 -0.39
CA SER A 24 6.48 6.38 -0.21
C SER A 24 5.65 7.52 0.38
N GLY A 25 4.42 7.69 -0.10
CA GLY A 25 3.49 8.69 0.42
C GLY A 25 3.17 8.44 1.90
N LEU A 26 2.89 7.19 2.26
CA LEU A 26 2.63 6.79 3.63
C LEU A 26 3.86 6.96 4.54
N ALA A 27 5.07 6.71 4.02
CA ALA A 27 6.31 6.91 4.78
C ALA A 27 6.52 8.39 5.13
N VAL A 28 6.29 9.30 4.17
CA VAL A 28 6.32 10.75 4.41
C VAL A 28 5.22 11.15 5.40
N ALA A 29 4.00 10.63 5.24
CA ALA A 29 2.90 10.90 6.17
C ALA A 29 3.21 10.44 7.60
N TRP A 30 3.90 9.32 7.76
CA TRP A 30 4.34 8.80 9.05
C TRP A 30 5.35 9.72 9.75
N LEU A 31 6.33 10.26 9.01
CA LEU A 31 7.28 11.24 9.54
C LEU A 31 6.59 12.53 9.98
N VAL A 32 5.67 13.04 9.15
CA VAL A 32 4.88 14.25 9.46
C VAL A 32 4.00 13.99 10.69
N LEU A 33 3.41 12.80 10.83
CA LEU A 33 2.62 12.42 12.00
C LEU A 33 3.50 12.37 13.26
N GLY A 34 4.68 11.76 13.19
CA GLY A 34 5.64 11.73 14.29
C GLY A 34 6.02 13.14 14.76
N PHE A 35 6.33 14.03 13.80
CA PHE A 35 6.58 15.44 14.09
C PHE A 35 5.37 16.12 14.73
N SER A 36 4.16 15.90 14.23
CA SER A 36 2.94 16.51 14.78
C SER A 36 2.61 16.05 16.20
N VAL A 37 2.92 14.78 16.54
CA VAL A 37 2.77 14.23 17.89
C VAL A 37 3.77 14.88 18.84
N PHE A 38 5.01 15.10 18.38
CA PHE A 38 6.04 15.83 19.12
C PHE A 38 5.69 17.32 19.31
N GLU A 39 5.19 18.00 18.27
CA GLU A 39 4.74 19.40 18.33
C GLU A 39 3.50 19.57 19.21
N ARG A 40 2.69 18.50 19.36
CA ARG A 40 1.43 18.47 20.13
C ARG A 40 0.40 19.48 19.64
N ARG A 41 0.52 19.93 18.40
CA ARG A 41 -0.38 20.90 17.77
C ARG A 41 -1.45 20.17 16.96
N TRP A 42 -2.72 20.37 17.34
CA TRP A 42 -3.84 19.66 16.70
C TRP A 42 -3.98 19.94 15.21
N SER A 43 -3.73 21.18 14.76
CA SER A 43 -3.82 21.51 13.33
C SER A 43 -2.80 20.73 12.50
N THR A 44 -1.55 20.62 12.97
CA THR A 44 -0.50 19.83 12.32
C THR A 44 -0.85 18.35 12.35
N MET A 45 -1.41 17.87 13.47
CA MET A 45 -1.80 16.48 13.63
C MET A 45 -2.96 16.09 12.72
N VAL A 46 -3.97 16.95 12.55
CA VAL A 46 -5.06 16.71 11.60
C VAL A 46 -4.51 16.60 10.18
N PHE A 47 -3.62 17.51 9.78
CA PHE A 47 -2.97 17.44 8.47
C PHE A 47 -2.22 16.11 8.27
N ALA A 48 -1.43 15.69 9.26
CA ALA A 48 -0.70 14.42 9.21
C ALA A 48 -1.64 13.21 9.16
N LEU A 49 -2.69 13.18 9.99
CA LEU A 49 -3.71 12.13 10.00
C LEU A 49 -4.45 12.05 8.66
N SER A 50 -4.74 13.19 8.03
CA SER A 50 -5.35 13.24 6.70
C SER A 50 -4.42 12.68 5.63
N LEU A 51 -3.11 12.95 5.69
CA LEU A 51 -2.14 12.34 4.78
C LEU A 51 -2.10 10.83 4.96
N VAL A 52 -2.05 10.32 6.20
CA VAL A 52 -2.08 8.89 6.50
C VAL A 52 -3.37 8.25 5.97
N LEU A 53 -4.52 8.90 6.18
CA LEU A 53 -5.82 8.45 5.68
C LEU A 53 -5.81 8.28 4.16
N ILE A 54 -5.40 9.33 3.42
CA ILE A 54 -5.42 9.34 1.95
C ILE A 54 -4.44 8.31 1.38
N THR A 55 -3.20 8.30 1.88
CA THR A 55 -2.14 7.40 1.39
C THR A 55 -2.39 5.93 1.75
N SER A 56 -3.01 5.66 2.90
CA SER A 56 -3.43 4.29 3.24
C SER A 56 -4.66 3.87 2.43
N ALA A 57 -5.65 4.76 2.25
CA ALA A 57 -6.85 4.45 1.47
C ALA A 57 -6.54 4.18 -0.01
N SER A 58 -5.47 4.79 -0.56
CA SER A 58 -5.04 4.52 -1.94
C SER A 58 -4.55 3.09 -2.17
N ALA A 59 -4.31 2.29 -1.13
CA ALA A 59 -4.03 0.86 -1.32
C ALA A 59 -5.20 0.13 -2.01
N ASN A 60 -6.45 0.57 -1.82
CA ASN A 60 -7.61 -0.05 -2.46
C ASN A 60 -7.57 0.04 -4.01
N PRO A 61 -7.48 1.24 -4.61
CA PRO A 61 -7.36 1.34 -6.07
C PRO A 61 -6.05 0.72 -6.60
N VAL A 62 -4.96 0.70 -5.83
CA VAL A 62 -3.72 0.00 -6.21
C VAL A 62 -3.96 -1.51 -6.32
N MET A 63 -4.56 -2.13 -5.31
CA MET A 63 -4.85 -3.56 -5.32
C MET A 63 -5.84 -3.93 -6.44
N SER A 64 -6.92 -3.15 -6.60
CA SER A 64 -7.89 -3.36 -7.69
C SER A 64 -7.23 -3.27 -9.07
N ALA A 65 -6.39 -2.26 -9.30
CA ALA A 65 -5.67 -2.13 -10.58
C ALA A 65 -4.65 -3.27 -10.78
N GLY A 66 -4.04 -3.77 -9.70
CA GLY A 66 -3.14 -4.93 -9.75
C GLY A 66 -3.87 -6.22 -10.11
N ASP A 67 -5.06 -6.44 -9.53
CA ASP A 67 -5.93 -7.57 -9.86
C ASP A 67 -6.37 -7.53 -11.32
N ASP A 68 -6.78 -6.36 -11.83
CA ASP A 68 -7.17 -6.17 -13.23
C ASP A 68 -5.98 -6.39 -14.20
N ALA A 69 -4.76 -6.01 -13.78
CA ALA A 69 -3.56 -6.12 -14.59
C ALA A 69 -2.97 -7.55 -14.62
N TYR A 70 -3.25 -8.34 -13.60
CA TYR A 70 -2.62 -9.64 -13.36
C TYR A 70 -2.58 -10.57 -14.58
N PRO A 71 -3.69 -10.90 -15.28
CA PRO A 71 -3.64 -11.86 -16.38
C PRO A 71 -2.72 -11.40 -17.52
N PHE A 72 -2.78 -10.12 -17.88
CA PHE A 72 -1.97 -9.55 -18.95
C PHE A 72 -0.49 -9.50 -18.59
N VAL A 73 -0.19 -9.13 -17.33
CA VAL A 73 1.19 -9.10 -16.84
C VAL A 73 1.75 -10.52 -16.76
N PHE A 74 0.99 -11.48 -16.22
CA PHE A 74 1.41 -12.88 -16.06
C PHE A 74 1.82 -13.53 -17.38
N ASP A 75 1.03 -13.34 -18.43
CA ASP A 75 1.32 -13.91 -19.75
C ASP A 75 2.60 -13.35 -20.38
N SER A 76 2.96 -12.11 -20.04
CA SER A 76 4.18 -11.45 -20.53
C SER A 76 5.47 -11.83 -19.80
N LEU A 77 5.40 -12.60 -18.70
CA LEU A 77 6.53 -12.93 -17.84
C LEU A 77 7.15 -14.30 -18.15
N ASP A 78 8.43 -14.46 -17.76
CA ASP A 78 9.12 -15.74 -17.68
C ASP A 78 8.60 -16.60 -16.53
N GLY A 79 8.96 -17.89 -16.48
CA GLY A 79 8.49 -18.80 -15.43
C GLY A 79 8.78 -18.29 -14.02
N VAL A 80 10.03 -17.85 -13.77
CA VAL A 80 10.44 -17.31 -12.47
C VAL A 80 9.73 -15.99 -12.15
N GLY A 81 9.51 -15.12 -13.14
CA GLY A 81 8.76 -13.87 -12.96
C GLY A 81 7.28 -14.11 -12.62
N ARG A 82 6.66 -15.16 -13.18
CA ARG A 82 5.31 -15.60 -12.83
C ARG A 82 5.22 -16.04 -11.37
N ASP A 83 6.18 -16.83 -10.92
CA ASP A 83 6.23 -17.29 -9.52
C ASP A 83 6.41 -16.11 -8.54
N TRP A 84 7.24 -15.12 -8.89
CA TRP A 84 7.35 -13.88 -8.10
C TRP A 84 6.09 -13.02 -8.14
N LEU A 85 5.38 -12.98 -9.27
CA LEU A 85 4.10 -12.28 -9.38
C LEU A 85 3.05 -12.93 -8.48
N ASP A 86 2.96 -14.26 -8.49
CA ASP A 86 2.06 -15.02 -7.61
C ASP A 86 2.38 -14.78 -6.14
N HIS A 87 3.66 -14.80 -5.78
CA HIS A 87 4.09 -14.49 -4.43
C HIS A 87 3.72 -13.06 -4.01
N HIS A 88 3.98 -12.08 -4.87
CA HIS A 88 3.63 -10.68 -4.62
C HIS A 88 2.12 -10.52 -4.35
N VAL A 89 1.28 -11.12 -5.19
CA VAL A 89 -0.18 -11.07 -5.06
C VAL A 89 -0.63 -11.74 -3.77
N LEU A 90 -0.11 -12.94 -3.46
CA LEU A 90 -0.46 -13.66 -2.23
C LEU A 90 -0.16 -12.83 -0.96
N ILE A 91 1.02 -12.20 -0.91
CA ILE A 91 1.43 -11.35 0.21
C ILE A 91 0.58 -10.08 0.24
N ALA A 92 0.26 -9.48 -0.92
CA ALA A 92 -0.62 -8.32 -1.02
C ALA A 92 -2.04 -8.62 -0.52
N GLU A 93 -2.63 -9.76 -0.85
CA GLU A 93 -3.93 -10.18 -0.32
C GLU A 93 -3.92 -10.40 1.20
N ARG A 94 -2.84 -11.02 1.69
CA ARG A 94 -2.70 -11.33 3.10
C ARG A 94 -2.57 -10.06 3.94
N TRP A 95 -1.69 -9.16 3.53
CA TRP A 95 -1.24 -8.03 4.35
C TRP A 95 -1.75 -6.66 3.88
N GLY A 96 -2.18 -6.52 2.63
CA GLY A 96 -2.68 -5.25 2.06
C GLY A 96 -3.88 -4.68 2.81
N ARG A 97 -4.70 -5.54 3.44
CA ARG A 97 -5.81 -5.13 4.32
C ARG A 97 -5.38 -4.26 5.50
N LEU A 98 -4.12 -4.31 5.93
CA LEU A 98 -3.60 -3.43 6.98
C LEU A 98 -3.66 -1.95 6.59
N HIS A 99 -3.56 -1.61 5.30
CA HIS A 99 -3.74 -0.24 4.84
C HIS A 99 -5.17 0.25 5.03
N LEU A 100 -6.17 -0.58 4.74
CA LEU A 100 -7.58 -0.22 4.97
C LEU A 100 -7.89 -0.03 6.45
N VAL A 101 -7.35 -0.92 7.30
CA VAL A 101 -7.44 -0.75 8.75
C VAL A 101 -6.76 0.55 9.17
N ASN A 102 -5.56 0.84 8.69
CA ASN A 102 -4.83 2.05 9.05
C ASN A 102 -5.58 3.32 8.62
N ALA A 103 -6.17 3.33 7.43
CA ALA A 103 -7.03 4.41 6.94
C ALA A 103 -8.24 4.61 7.88
N PHE A 104 -8.93 3.54 8.26
CA PHE A 104 -10.04 3.61 9.19
C PHE A 104 -9.62 4.16 10.57
N VAL A 105 -8.50 3.67 11.13
CA VAL A 105 -7.97 4.16 12.41
C VAL A 105 -7.62 5.65 12.33
N ALA A 106 -7.01 6.11 11.23
CA ALA A 106 -6.71 7.53 11.01
C ALA A 106 -7.99 8.38 10.94
N GLY A 107 -9.01 7.94 10.20
CA GLY A 107 -10.30 8.63 10.12
C GLY A 107 -11.00 8.70 11.49
N ALA A 108 -11.01 7.59 12.24
CA ALA A 108 -11.56 7.54 13.59
C ALA A 108 -10.79 8.45 14.56
N ALA A 109 -9.46 8.53 14.44
CA ALA A 109 -8.61 9.41 15.24
C ALA A 109 -8.94 10.89 15.01
N ILE A 110 -9.17 11.29 13.76
CA ILE A 110 -9.62 12.66 13.43
C ILE A 110 -10.95 12.95 14.14
N GLY A 111 -11.96 12.08 13.98
CA GLY A 111 -13.27 12.24 14.60
C GLY A 111 -13.20 12.32 16.13
N LEU A 112 -12.46 11.42 16.77
CA LEU A 112 -12.30 11.38 18.22
C LEU A 112 -11.51 12.58 18.76
N GLY A 113 -10.48 13.03 18.05
CA GLY A 113 -9.69 14.20 18.42
C GLY A 113 -10.45 15.54 18.31
N PHE A 114 -11.43 15.62 17.41
CA PHE A 114 -12.40 16.72 17.37
C PHE A 114 -13.43 16.61 18.50
N TYR A 115 -13.97 15.40 18.74
CA TYR A 115 -14.96 15.18 19.80
C TYR A 115 -14.40 15.52 21.19
N ARG A 116 -13.13 15.18 21.46
CA ARG A 116 -12.58 15.31 22.80
C ARG A 116 -11.07 15.51 22.83
N SER A 117 -10.65 16.74 23.13
CA SER A 117 -9.25 17.21 23.06
C SER A 117 -8.25 16.39 23.87
N ARG A 118 -8.65 15.82 25.01
CA ARG A 118 -7.80 14.99 25.87
C ARG A 118 -7.24 13.73 25.18
N TRP A 119 -7.88 13.26 24.10
CA TRP A 119 -7.46 12.06 23.39
C TRP A 119 -6.50 12.33 22.23
N ARG A 120 -6.30 13.58 21.81
CA ARG A 120 -5.56 13.93 20.58
C ARG A 120 -4.19 13.27 20.50
N ILE A 121 -3.40 13.34 21.57
CA ILE A 121 -2.08 12.69 21.61
C ILE A 121 -2.21 11.17 21.56
N GLY A 122 -3.12 10.59 22.34
CA GLY A 122 -3.32 9.14 22.38
C GLY A 122 -3.71 8.57 21.02
N VAL A 123 -4.67 9.18 20.33
CA VAL A 123 -5.07 8.73 18.98
C VAL A 123 -3.96 8.95 17.96
N GLY A 124 -3.19 10.04 18.06
CA GLY A 124 -2.03 10.28 17.21
C GLY A 124 -0.96 9.18 17.36
N VAL A 125 -0.66 8.78 18.60
CA VAL A 125 0.27 7.67 18.88
C VAL A 125 -0.25 6.33 18.37
N VAL A 126 -1.55 6.05 18.53
CA VAL A 126 -2.16 4.82 18.00
C VAL A 126 -2.01 4.75 16.48
N VAL A 127 -2.33 5.84 15.77
CA VAL A 127 -2.19 5.90 14.30
C VAL A 127 -0.72 5.81 13.88
N LEU A 128 0.20 6.39 14.64
CA LEU A 128 1.63 6.33 14.37
C LEU A 128 2.15 4.88 14.41
N VAL A 129 1.71 4.10 15.40
CA VAL A 129 2.07 2.67 15.54
C VAL A 129 1.40 1.82 14.48
N SER A 130 0.10 2.01 14.22
CA SER A 130 -0.59 1.25 13.17
C SER A 130 -0.03 1.54 11.77
N THR A 131 0.38 2.78 11.52
CA THR A 131 1.01 3.18 10.26
C THR A 131 2.38 2.52 10.08
N LEU A 132 3.16 2.37 11.16
CA LEU A 132 4.42 1.63 11.09
C LEU A 132 4.20 0.16 10.71
N ALA A 133 3.15 -0.48 11.24
CA ALA A 133 2.78 -1.84 10.86
C ALA A 133 2.33 -1.93 9.38
N ALA A 134 1.56 -0.93 8.89
CA ALA A 134 1.18 -0.86 7.48
C ALA A 134 2.41 -0.66 6.57
N LEU A 135 3.37 0.17 6.95
CA LEU A 135 4.63 0.36 6.21
C LEU A 135 5.49 -0.91 6.17
N ALA A 136 5.56 -1.64 7.28
CA ALA A 136 6.24 -2.93 7.31
C ALA A 136 5.60 -3.92 6.32
N ALA A 137 4.26 -3.96 6.28
CA ALA A 137 3.54 -4.75 5.29
C ALA A 137 3.83 -4.29 3.86
N SER A 138 3.84 -2.97 3.60
CA SER A 138 4.19 -2.41 2.29
C SER A 138 5.58 -2.84 1.84
N ALA A 139 6.56 -2.83 2.74
CA ALA A 139 7.93 -3.23 2.43
C ALA A 139 8.01 -4.70 1.98
N VAL A 140 7.34 -5.60 2.70
CA VAL A 140 7.30 -7.04 2.36
C VAL A 140 6.55 -7.26 1.03
N ILE A 141 5.46 -6.53 0.78
CA ILE A 141 4.72 -6.61 -0.50
C ILE A 141 5.60 -6.09 -1.66
N ALA A 142 6.24 -4.94 -1.48
CA ALA A 142 7.04 -4.28 -2.50
C ALA A 142 8.29 -5.08 -2.87
N GLU A 143 8.88 -5.83 -1.92
CA GLU A 143 10.00 -6.73 -2.18
C GLU A 143 9.65 -7.76 -3.27
N GLY A 144 8.52 -8.46 -3.11
CA GLY A 144 8.04 -9.40 -4.13
C GLY A 144 7.75 -8.71 -5.46
N GLY A 145 7.14 -7.52 -5.41
CA GLY A 145 6.81 -6.72 -6.59
C GLY A 145 8.03 -6.31 -7.41
N GLY A 146 9.13 -5.94 -6.74
CA GLY A 146 10.40 -5.62 -7.41
C GLY A 146 10.96 -6.80 -8.19
N LYS A 147 10.91 -8.02 -7.61
CA LYS A 147 11.47 -9.24 -8.21
C LYS A 147 10.67 -9.74 -9.44
N VAL A 148 9.46 -9.24 -9.68
CA VAL A 148 8.63 -9.60 -10.85
C VAL A 148 9.34 -9.25 -12.18
N ARG A 149 9.75 -7.99 -12.36
CA ARG A 149 10.35 -7.49 -13.61
C ARG A 149 11.83 -7.11 -13.51
N HIS A 150 12.46 -7.31 -12.35
CA HIS A 150 13.88 -7.05 -12.14
C HIS A 150 14.61 -8.36 -11.77
N PRO A 151 15.08 -9.14 -12.77
CA PRO A 151 15.88 -10.34 -12.54
C PRO A 151 17.12 -10.09 -11.66
N GLU A 152 17.68 -8.88 -11.73
CA GLU A 152 18.81 -8.43 -10.91
C GLU A 152 18.52 -8.44 -9.40
N PHE A 153 17.25 -8.43 -8.97
CA PHE A 153 16.86 -8.51 -7.55
C PHE A 153 16.58 -9.93 -7.07
N ARG A 154 16.60 -10.93 -7.96
CA ARG A 154 16.32 -12.33 -7.66
C ARG A 154 17.57 -13.03 -7.13
N LEU A 155 17.96 -12.69 -5.90
CA LEU A 155 19.10 -13.32 -5.20
C LEU A 155 18.76 -14.70 -4.61
N GLU A 156 17.47 -15.04 -4.60
CA GLU A 156 16.89 -16.27 -4.08
C GLU A 156 15.75 -16.71 -4.99
N ASP A 157 15.40 -18.00 -4.90
CA ASP A 157 14.25 -18.55 -5.61
C ASP A 157 12.92 -18.06 -4.99
N PRO A 158 11.87 -17.88 -5.81
CA PRO A 158 10.56 -17.51 -5.30
C PRO A 158 10.05 -18.57 -4.31
N PRO A 159 9.39 -18.17 -3.21
CA PRO A 159 8.81 -19.13 -2.28
C PRO A 159 7.80 -20.02 -3.00
N ILE A 160 7.87 -21.33 -2.76
CA ILE A 160 6.95 -22.28 -3.37
C ILE A 160 5.56 -22.10 -2.76
N HIS A 161 4.58 -21.75 -3.58
CA HIS A 161 3.17 -21.72 -3.19
C HIS A 161 2.43 -22.86 -3.88
N GLU A 162 1.53 -23.54 -3.17
CA GLU A 162 0.72 -24.65 -3.71
C GLU A 162 -0.21 -24.21 -4.86
N THR A 163 -0.37 -22.90 -5.07
CA THR A 163 -1.22 -22.29 -6.09
C THR A 163 -0.42 -21.38 -7.04
N PRO A 164 0.42 -21.92 -7.95
CA PRO A 164 0.99 -21.14 -9.03
C PRO A 164 -0.13 -20.76 -10.01
N GLY A 165 -0.28 -19.49 -10.30
CA GLY A 165 -1.37 -18.93 -11.07
C GLY A 165 -2.65 -18.84 -10.25
N ARG A 166 -2.93 -17.67 -9.66
CA ARG A 166 -4.23 -17.35 -9.04
C ARG A 166 -5.43 -17.58 -9.97
N LEU A 167 -5.21 -17.80 -11.28
CA LEU A 167 -6.24 -17.93 -12.33
C LEU A 167 -6.10 -19.17 -13.23
N ARG A 168 -5.76 -20.37 -12.72
CA ARG A 168 -5.92 -21.57 -13.56
C ARG A 168 -7.38 -21.99 -13.79
N ARG A 169 -8.34 -21.55 -12.96
CA ARG A 169 -9.79 -21.84 -13.09
C ARG A 169 -10.69 -20.84 -12.31
N SER A 170 -11.14 -19.79 -12.98
CA SER A 170 -12.44 -19.15 -12.70
C SER A 170 -13.05 -18.74 -14.03
#